data_AF-A0A843L4X4-F1
#
_entry.id   AF-A0A843L4X4-F1
#
_cell.length_a   1.000
_cell.length_b   1.000
_cell.length_c   1.000
_cell.angle_alpha   90.00
_cell.angle_beta   90.00
_cell.angle_gamma   90.00
#
_symmetry.space_group_name_H-M   'P 1'
#
loop_
_entity.id
_entity.type
_entity.pdbx_description
1 polymer ?
#
loop_
_entity_poly.entity_id
_entity_poly.type
_entity_poly.pdbx_seq_one_letter_code
_entity_poly.pdbx_strand_id
1 'polypeptide(L)' 'MMKNSIKPSVTGTRSGYVIRFTCPECHHENAIVINMPKSYYKESRDGTCGKCRKHFNVLTPGQN' A
#
# COMPACT_ATOMS: atom_id res chain seq x y z
N MET A 1 -10.83 5.71 25.27
CA MET A 1 -9.57 5.71 24.49
C MET A 1 -9.86 5.19 23.09
N MET A 2 -10.00 6.08 22.11
CA MET A 2 -10.03 5.66 20.70
C MET A 2 -8.67 5.04 20.39
N LYS A 3 -8.62 3.72 20.20
CA LYS A 3 -7.47 3.05 19.60
C LYS A 3 -7.40 3.57 18.17
N ASN A 4 -6.73 4.69 17.95
CA ASN A 4 -6.19 5.04 16.65
C ASN A 4 -5.22 3.91 16.31
N SER A 5 -5.74 2.84 15.71
CA SER A 5 -4.93 1.81 15.09
C SER A 5 -4.32 2.48 13.87
N ILE A 6 -3.27 3.27 14.11
CA ILE A 6 -2.45 3.87 13.07
C ILE A 6 -1.88 2.68 12.32
N LYS A 7 -2.53 2.34 11.19
CA LYS A 7 -2.04 1.28 10.33
C LYS A 7 -0.60 1.65 9.96
N PRO A 8 0.37 0.74 10.12
CA PRO A 8 1.75 1.03 9.76
C PRO A 8 1.82 1.47 8.29
N SER A 9 2.51 2.57 8.03
CA SER A 9 2.68 3.09 6.69
C SER A 9 3.91 2.45 6.03
N VAL A 10 3.78 2.09 4.76
CA VAL A 10 4.88 1.52 3.97
C VAL A 10 4.95 2.23 2.63
N THR A 11 6.17 2.49 2.15
CA THR A 11 6.36 3.09 0.82
C THR A 11 6.22 2.01 -0.24
N GLY A 12 5.32 2.24 -1.19
CA GLY A 12 5.16 1.44 -2.39
C GLY A 12 5.68 2.16 -3.63
N THR A 13 6.14 1.39 -4.59
CA THR A 13 6.58 1.85 -5.91
C THR A 13 5.44 1.65 -6.91
N ARG A 14 5.04 2.72 -7.60
CA ARG A 14 4.02 2.65 -8.65
C ARG A 14 4.67 2.40 -10.01
N SER A 15 4.12 1.46 -10.77
CA SER A 15 4.46 1.18 -12.17
C SER A 15 3.16 0.99 -12.95
N GLY A 16 2.70 2.06 -13.62
CA GLY A 16 1.40 2.09 -14.26
C GLY A 16 0.27 1.85 -13.24
N TYR A 17 -0.65 0.92 -13.55
CA TYR A 17 -1.77 0.56 -12.68
C TYR A 17 -1.39 -0.41 -11.56
N VAL A 18 -0.11 -0.68 -11.32
CA VAL A 18 0.33 -1.60 -10.26
C VAL A 18 1.18 -0.84 -9.25
N ILE A 19 0.90 -1.06 -7.97
CA ILE A 19 1.72 -0.56 -6.85
C ILE A 19 2.35 -1.77 -6.17
N ARG A 20 3.67 -1.80 -6.09
CA ARG A 20 4.41 -2.85 -5.38
C ARG A 20 4.91 -2.33 -4.04
N PHE A 21 4.85 -3.15 -3.00
CA PHE A 21 5.41 -2.81 -1.69
C PHE A 21 5.93 -4.07 -0.99
N THR A 22 6.97 -3.91 -0.18
CA THR A 22 7.52 -5.00 0.62
C THR A 22 6.94 -4.95 2.01
N CYS A 23 6.38 -6.06 2.50
CA CYS A 23 5.86 -6.12 3.86
C CYS A 23 7.02 -6.04 4.88
N PRO A 24 7.02 -5.05 5.81
CA PRO A 24 8.12 -4.90 6.77
C PRO A 24 8.19 -6.03 7.81
N GLU A 25 7.14 -6.84 7.92
CA GLU A 25 7.00 -7.86 8.95
C GLU A 25 7.46 -9.25 8.51
N CYS A 26 7.22 -9.58 7.24
CA CYS A 26 7.54 -10.91 6.68
C CYS A 26 8.39 -10.84 5.43
N HIS A 27 8.82 -9.63 5.04
CA HIS A 27 9.64 -9.33 3.87
C HIS A 27 9.09 -9.86 2.55
N HIS A 28 7.79 -10.16 2.51
CA HIS A 28 7.12 -10.61 1.29
C HIS A 28 6.78 -9.41 0.41
N GLU A 29 7.10 -9.49 -0.88
CA GLU A 29 6.63 -8.54 -1.87
C GLU A 29 5.14 -8.71 -2.11
N ASN A 30 4.44 -7.59 -2.22
CA ASN A 30 3.02 -7.52 -2.48
C ASN A 30 2.76 -6.54 -3.62
N ALA A 31 1.68 -6.79 -4.35
CA ALA A 31 1.22 -5.94 -5.43
C ALA A 31 -0.24 -5.55 -5.25
N ILE A 32 -0.57 -4.29 -5.49
CA ILE A 32 -1.92 -3.73 -5.50
C ILE A 32 -2.21 -3.29 -6.93
N VAL A 33 -3.24 -3.86 -7.53
CA VAL A 33 -3.70 -3.47 -8.87
C VAL A 33 -4.77 -2.38 -8.76
N ILE A 34 -4.56 -1.28 -9.48
CA ILE A 34 -5.45 -0.13 -9.55
C ILE A 34 -6.46 -0.36 -10.69
N ASN A 35 -7.61 -0.92 -10.36
CA ASN A 35 -8.66 -1.23 -11.36
C ASN A 35 -9.55 -0.02 -11.72
N MET A 36 -9.38 1.13 -11.07
CA MET A 36 -10.21 2.32 -11.28
C MET A 36 -9.34 3.54 -11.60
N PRO A 37 -9.58 4.26 -12.73
CA PRO A 37 -8.81 5.43 -13.13
C PRO A 37 -8.77 6.53 -12.07
N LYS A 38 -9.89 6.81 -11.40
CA LYS A 38 -9.93 7.81 -10.30
C LYS A 38 -9.02 7.47 -9.12
N SER A 39 -8.70 6.19 -8.95
CA SER A 39 -7.83 5.74 -7.87
C SER A 39 -6.37 5.61 -8.29
N TYR A 40 -6.06 5.96 -9.54
CA TYR A 40 -4.70 6.05 -10.06
C TYR A 40 -3.94 7.21 -9.40
N TYR A 41 -4.58 8.35 -9.19
CA TYR A 41 -3.94 9.56 -8.67
C TYR A 41 -3.85 9.64 -7.13
N LYS A 42 -4.32 8.60 -6.40
CA LYS A 42 -4.26 8.62 -4.93
C LYS A 42 -2.82 8.43 -4.45
N GLU A 43 -2.39 9.26 -3.50
CA GLU A 43 -1.05 9.20 -2.91
C GLU A 43 -0.89 8.08 -1.87
N SER A 44 -2.00 7.53 -1.38
CA SER A 44 -2.00 6.44 -0.41
C SER A 44 -3.15 5.45 -0.66
N ARG A 45 -2.94 4.20 -0.27
CA ARG A 45 -3.92 3.10 -0.38
C ARG A 45 -3.75 2.09 0.74
N ASP A 46 -4.86 1.53 1.20
CA ASP A 46 -4.83 0.35 2.05
C ASP A 46 -4.28 -0.86 1.27
N GLY A 47 -3.24 -1.48 1.83
CA GLY A 47 -2.65 -2.71 1.35
C GLY A 47 -2.73 -3.79 2.42
N THR A 48 -2.91 -5.03 1.97
CA THR A 48 -2.84 -6.21 2.85
C THR A 48 -1.71 -7.10 2.37
N CYS A 49 -0.86 -7.55 3.28
CA CYS A 49 0.15 -8.54 2.92
C CYS A 49 -0.53 -9.90 2.65
N GLY A 50 -0.30 -10.50 1.48
CA GLY A 50 -0.85 -11.81 1.12
C GLY A 50 -0.35 -12.95 2.02
N LYS A 51 0.83 -12.80 2.63
CA LYS A 51 1.45 -13.83 3.47
C LYS A 51 1.05 -13.73 4.95
N CYS A 52 1.29 -12.58 5.59
CA CYS A 52 1.02 -12.39 7.02
C CYS A 52 -0.34 -11.74 7.33
N ARG A 53 -1.10 -11.36 6.30
CA ARG A 53 -2.44 -10.73 6.39
C ARG A 53 -2.51 -9.46 7.22
N LYS A 54 -1.37 -8.83 7.51
CA LYS A 54 -1.31 -7.52 8.16
C LYS A 54 -1.73 -6.41 7.19
N HIS A 55 -2.40 -5.40 7.73
CA HIS A 55 -2.86 -4.23 7.00
C HIS A 55 -1.84 -3.09 7.11
N PHE A 56 -1.61 -2.43 5.99
CA PHE A 56 -0.66 -1.32 5.87
C PHE A 56 -1.29 -0.17 5.10
N ASN A 57 -0.86 1.05 5.39
CA ASN A 57 -1.11 2.20 4.55
C ASN A 57 0.04 2.33 3.54
N VAL A 58 -0.20 1.94 2.30
CA VAL A 58 0.80 1.98 1.23
C VAL A 58 0.83 3.39 0.64
N LEU A 59 1.89 4.13 0.94
CA LEU A 59 2.18 5.45 0.39
C LEU A 59 2.86 5.30 -0.95
N THR A 60 2.38 5.98 -1.98
CA THR A 60 3.00 6.01 -3.31
C THR A 60 3.45 7.43 -3.62
N PRO A 61 4.64 7.84 -3.15
CA PRO A 61 5.22 9.12 -3.50
C PRO A 61 5.59 9.08 -4.98
N GLY A 62 4.96 9.92 -5.80
CA GLY A 62 5.29 9.98 -7.23
C GLY A 62 4.12 10.34 -8.11
N GLN A 63 3.71 11.61 -8.05
CA GLN A 63 3.26 12.41 -9.19
C GLN A 63 3.56 13.87 -8.87
N ASN A 64 4.81 14.28 -9.04
CA ASN A 64 5.16 15.70 -9.12
C ASN A 64 5.73 15.95 -10.52
#